data_AF-A0A8H7R7K4-F1
#
_entry.id   AF-A0A8H7R7K4-F1
#
_cell.length_a   1.000
_cell.length_b   1.000
_cell.length_c   1.000
_cell.angle_alpha   90.00
_cell.angle_beta   90.00
_cell.angle_gamma   90.00
#
_symmetry.space_group_name_H-M   'P 1'
#
loop_
_entity.id
_entity.type
_entity.pdbx_description
1 polymer ?
#
loop_
_entity_poly.entity_id
_entity_poly.type
_entity_poly.pdbx_seq_one_letter_code
_entity_poly.pdbx_strand_id
1 'polypeptide(L)'
;MTSKATQEYRLAFIQLISQLSEIEQKGQEFFDKIEKSVFTPYEPSTAQADYEQLMSLLQTLETHARSCGLLSISGQTNIETTRNLATRNAETLQSVDSFFQEKNRLLMNIRAAANAVSLK
;
A
#
# COMPACT_ATOMS: atom_id res chain seq x y z
N MET A 1 -23.81 -15.63 -13.61
CA MET A 1 -23.57 -15.79 -12.16
C MET A 1 -22.09 -15.65 -11.92
N THR A 2 -21.65 -14.67 -11.14
CA THR A 2 -20.24 -14.55 -10.72
C THR A 2 -19.97 -15.56 -9.61
N SER A 3 -18.82 -16.25 -9.65
CA SER A 3 -18.50 -17.26 -8.66
C SER A 3 -18.31 -16.62 -7.27
N LYS A 4 -18.61 -17.37 -6.19
CA LYS A 4 -18.37 -16.94 -4.81
C LYS A 4 -16.92 -16.47 -4.59
N ALA A 5 -15.96 -17.17 -5.20
CA ALA A 5 -14.55 -16.81 -5.18
C ALA A 5 -14.26 -15.45 -5.85
N THR A 6 -14.97 -15.12 -6.95
CA THR A 6 -14.86 -13.82 -7.62
C THR A 6 -15.41 -12.69 -6.76
N GLN A 7 -16.48 -12.93 -6.00
CA GLN A 7 -17.04 -11.94 -5.07
C GLN A 7 -16.13 -11.69 -3.87
N GLU A 8 -15.62 -12.75 -3.23
CA GLU A 8 -14.66 -12.64 -2.12
C GLU A 8 -13.39 -11.90 -2.55
N TYR A 9 -12.89 -12.20 -3.75
CA TYR A 9 -11.75 -11.48 -4.33
C TYR A 9 -12.02 -9.99 -4.55
N ARG A 10 -13.18 -9.66 -5.14
CA ARG A 10 -13.55 -8.26 -5.40
C ARG A 10 -13.67 -7.46 -4.11
N LEU A 11 -14.23 -8.06 -3.05
CA LEU A 11 -14.32 -7.43 -1.73
C LEU A 11 -12.94 -7.21 -1.11
N ALA A 12 -12.06 -8.22 -1.15
CA ALA A 12 -10.69 -8.09 -0.68
C ALA A 12 -9.92 -6.99 -1.43
N PHE A 13 -10.10 -6.91 -2.75
CA PHE A 13 -9.45 -5.89 -3.57
C PHE A 13 -9.97 -4.47 -3.27
N ILE A 14 -11.28 -4.29 -3.09
CA ILE A 14 -11.86 -3.00 -2.66
C ILE A 14 -11.30 -2.59 -1.31
N GLN A 15 -11.17 -3.53 -0.37
CA GLN A 15 -10.66 -3.25 0.96
C GLN A 15 -9.18 -2.84 0.93
N LEU A 16 -8.37 -3.45 0.06
CA LEU A 16 -6.97 -3.06 -0.13
C LEU A 16 -6.82 -1.70 -0.80
N ILE A 17 -7.67 -1.36 -1.77
CA ILE A 17 -7.70 0.00 -2.34
C ILE A 17 -8.06 1.01 -1.25
N SER A 18 -9.09 0.72 -0.45
CA SER A 18 -9.49 1.59 0.67
C SER A 18 -8.35 1.82 1.65
N GLN A 19 -7.61 0.76 2.01
CA GLN A 19 -6.44 0.86 2.89
C GLN A 19 -5.29 1.64 2.23
N LEU A 20 -5.06 1.48 0.94
CA LEU A 20 -4.04 2.24 0.20
C LEU A 20 -4.40 3.74 0.18
N SER A 21 -5.65 4.10 -0.09
CA SER A 21 -6.10 5.49 -0.06
C SER A 21 -5.98 6.13 1.32
N GLU A 22 -6.21 5.38 2.39
CA GLU A 22 -5.98 5.87 3.76
C GLU A 22 -4.48 6.15 4.01
N ILE A 23 -3.60 5.27 3.53
CA ILE A 23 -2.15 5.46 3.62
C ILE A 23 -1.71 6.67 2.79
N GLU A 24 -2.27 6.86 1.58
CA GLU A 24 -2.00 8.04 0.76
C GLU A 24 -2.42 9.34 1.46
N GLN A 25 -3.61 9.37 2.06
CA GLN A 25 -4.07 10.54 2.81
C GLN A 25 -3.13 10.84 3.99
N LYS A 26 -2.78 9.83 4.80
CA LYS A 26 -1.83 10.00 5.91
C LYS A 26 -0.43 10.40 5.43
N GLY A 27 -0.01 9.89 4.27
CA GLY A 27 1.24 10.26 3.62
C GLY A 27 1.24 11.72 3.19
N GLN A 28 0.14 12.20 2.60
CA GLN A 28 -0.04 13.60 2.25
C GLN A 28 0.00 14.49 3.49
N GLU A 29 -0.69 14.12 4.58
CA GLU A 29 -0.63 14.84 5.84
C GLU A 29 0.80 14.92 6.40
N PHE A 30 1.57 13.84 6.29
CA PHE A 30 2.98 13.80 6.67
C PHE A 30 3.83 14.76 5.82
N PHE A 31 3.66 14.74 4.49
CA PHE A 31 4.36 15.67 3.59
C PHE A 31 3.99 17.13 3.86
N ASP A 32 2.70 17.41 4.08
CA ASP A 32 2.20 18.72 4.44
C ASP A 32 2.83 19.25 5.74
N LYS A 33 2.98 18.40 6.77
CA LYS A 33 3.67 18.77 8.02
C LYS A 33 5.15 19.08 7.78
N ILE A 34 5.82 18.32 6.92
CA ILE A 34 7.22 18.58 6.54
C ILE A 34 7.34 19.91 5.78
N GLU A 35 6.48 20.18 4.82
CA GLU A 35 6.50 21.41 4.04
C GLU A 35 6.23 22.63 4.93
N LYS A 36 5.24 22.52 5.82
CA LYS A 36 4.87 23.56 6.78
C LYS A 36 5.84 23.68 7.96
N SER A 37 6.84 22.79 8.08
CA SER A 37 7.82 22.78 9.19
C SER A 37 8.55 24.11 9.37
N VAL A 38 8.67 24.90 8.29
CA VAL A 38 9.28 26.24 8.29
C VAL A 38 8.43 27.26 9.06
N PHE A 39 7.11 27.07 9.08
CA PHE A 39 6.15 27.98 9.74
C PHE A 39 5.60 27.40 11.05
N THR A 40 5.48 26.08 11.15
CA THR A 40 5.00 25.37 12.34
C THR A 40 5.99 24.26 12.64
N PRO A 41 6.81 24.38 13.71
CA PRO A 41 7.87 23.42 14.00
C PRO A 41 7.33 21.99 14.01
N TYR A 42 7.97 21.13 13.21
CA TYR A 42 7.65 19.71 13.17
C TYR A 42 8.74 18.95 13.93
N GLU A 43 8.42 18.61 15.19
CA GLU A 43 9.37 17.96 16.09
C GLU A 43 9.90 16.64 15.52
N PRO A 44 11.22 16.40 15.51
CA PRO A 44 11.83 15.19 14.95
C PRO A 44 11.28 13.88 15.54
N SER A 45 10.97 13.85 16.83
CA SER A 45 10.35 12.68 17.49
C SER A 45 8.95 12.38 16.96
N THR A 46 8.17 13.41 16.66
CA THR A 46 6.82 13.29 16.10
C THR A 46 6.91 12.88 14.62
N ALA A 47 7.87 13.42 13.88
CA ALA A 47 8.13 13.02 12.50
C ALA A 47 8.56 11.56 12.39
N GLN A 48 9.41 11.10 13.31
CA GLN A 48 9.82 9.70 13.39
C GLN A 48 8.62 8.78 13.69
N ALA A 49 7.76 9.15 14.65
CA ALA A 49 6.57 8.38 14.98
C ALA A 49 5.56 8.31 13.81
N ASP A 50 5.31 9.44 13.12
CA ASP A 50 4.44 9.49 11.95
C ASP A 50 5.01 8.63 10.81
N TYR A 51 6.33 8.65 10.60
CA TYR A 51 7.02 7.78 9.63
C TYR A 51 6.87 6.30 9.97
N GLU A 52 7.12 5.91 11.22
CA GLU A 52 6.99 4.53 11.68
C GLU A 52 5.55 4.03 11.55
N GLN A 53 4.56 4.88 11.83
CA GLN A 53 3.15 4.56 11.63
C GLN A 53 2.84 4.31 10.14
N LEU A 54 3.32 5.17 9.23
CA LEU A 54 3.15 4.98 7.79
C LEU A 54 3.81 3.68 7.29
N MET A 55 5.01 3.35 7.79
CA MET A 55 5.68 2.09 7.46
C MET A 55 4.93 0.86 7.97
N SER A 56 4.41 0.93 9.20
CA SER A 56 3.59 -0.13 9.78
C SER A 56 2.31 -0.38 8.97
N LEU A 57 1.63 0.69 8.53
CA LEU A 57 0.44 0.57 7.68
C LEU A 57 0.77 -0.03 6.31
N LEU A 58 1.89 0.34 5.68
CA LEU A 58 2.34 -0.25 4.43
C LEU A 58 2.71 -1.74 4.57
N GLN A 59 3.35 -2.14 5.67
CA GLN A 59 3.63 -3.54 5.97
C GLN A 59 2.34 -4.35 6.22
N THR A 60 1.37 -3.75 6.91
CA THR A 60 0.05 -4.36 7.14
C THR A 60 -0.71 -4.54 5.83
N LEU A 61 -0.70 -3.53 4.96
CA LEU A 61 -1.28 -3.61 3.62
C LEU A 61 -0.64 -4.74 2.80
N GLU A 62 0.69 -4.86 2.84
CA GLU A 62 1.40 -5.92 2.14
C GLU A 62 1.03 -7.32 2.69
N THR A 63 0.98 -7.46 4.01
CA THR A 63 0.57 -8.70 4.67
C THR A 63 -0.85 -9.09 4.29
N HIS A 64 -1.77 -8.12 4.26
CA HIS A 64 -3.15 -8.34 3.85
C HIS A 64 -3.23 -8.77 2.38
N ALA A 65 -2.51 -8.09 1.46
CA ALA A 65 -2.43 -8.47 0.06
C ALA A 65 -1.86 -9.90 -0.14
N ARG A 66 -0.89 -10.32 0.69
CA ARG A 66 -0.39 -11.71 0.70
C ARG A 66 -1.50 -12.68 1.11
N SER A 67 -2.18 -12.39 2.22
CA SER A 67 -3.20 -13.27 2.80
C SER A 67 -4.43 -13.45 1.90
N CYS A 68 -4.76 -12.44 1.09
CA CYS A 68 -5.84 -12.49 0.11
C CYS A 68 -5.46 -13.23 -1.19
N GLY A 69 -4.21 -13.70 -1.33
CA GLY A 69 -3.75 -14.42 -2.52
C GLY A 69 -3.58 -13.54 -3.77
N LEU A 70 -3.40 -12.22 -3.60
CA LEU A 70 -3.19 -11.28 -4.71
C LEU A 70 -1.77 -11.34 -5.27
N LEU A 71 -0.77 -11.64 -4.42
CA LEU A 71 0.62 -11.86 -4.86
C LEU A 71 0.79 -13.12 -5.70
N SER A 72 -0.06 -14.12 -5.50
CA SER A 72 -0.08 -15.34 -6.32
C SER A 72 -0.61 -15.07 -7.74
N ILE A 73 -1.25 -13.92 -7.98
CA ILE A 73 -1.75 -13.51 -9.29
C ILE A 73 -0.70 -12.70 -10.05
N SER A 74 0.05 -11.80 -9.40
CA SER A 74 1.09 -10.95 -10.03
C SER A 74 2.41 -11.66 -10.37
N GLY A 75 2.44 -13.00 -10.36
CA GLY A 75 3.57 -13.77 -10.88
C GLY A 75 4.74 -13.99 -9.91
N GLN A 76 4.60 -13.67 -8.62
CA GLN A 76 5.53 -14.17 -7.61
C GLN A 76 5.25 -15.67 -7.38
N THR A 77 5.90 -16.48 -8.21
CA THR A 77 5.85 -17.93 -8.21
C THR A 77 6.58 -18.48 -6.99
N ASN A 78 5.91 -18.59 -5.86
CA ASN A 78 6.19 -19.71 -4.98
C ASN A 78 5.04 -20.06 -4.03
N ILE A 79 4.85 -21.38 -3.93
CA ILE A 79 4.06 -22.12 -2.94
C ILE A 79 2.55 -22.21 -3.21
N GLU A 80 2.26 -23.25 -3.99
CA GLU A 80 1.17 -24.21 -3.83
C GLU A 80 -0.29 -23.75 -4.04
N THR A 81 -0.87 -24.38 -5.07
CA THR A 81 -2.29 -24.68 -5.26
C THR A 81 -3.19 -23.57 -5.85
N THR A 82 -3.16 -23.47 -7.18
CA THR A 82 -4.32 -23.67 -8.09
C THR A 82 -5.74 -23.33 -7.57
N ARG A 83 -5.95 -22.22 -6.87
CA ARG A 83 -7.31 -21.74 -6.51
C ARG A 83 -7.83 -20.58 -7.38
N ASN A 84 -6.95 -19.93 -8.16
CA ASN A 84 -7.23 -18.65 -8.81
C ASN A 84 -7.15 -18.68 -10.35
N LEU A 85 -7.49 -19.79 -10.99
CA LEU A 85 -7.60 -19.82 -12.46
C LEU A 85 -8.78 -18.98 -12.97
N ALA A 86 -9.86 -18.84 -12.19
CA ALA A 86 -11.05 -18.07 -12.57
C ALA A 86 -10.94 -16.54 -12.34
N THR A 87 -9.90 -16.08 -11.62
CA THR A 87 -9.67 -14.67 -11.28
C THR A 87 -8.54 -14.02 -12.08
N ARG A 88 -7.81 -14.78 -12.91
CA ARG A 88 -6.83 -14.30 -13.90
C ARG A 88 -7.50 -13.71 -15.15
N ASN A 89 -8.30 -12.66 -14.97
CA ASN A 89 -8.69 -11.81 -16.10
C ASN A 89 -7.60 -10.74 -16.32
N ALA A 90 -7.35 -10.34 -17.58
CA ALA A 90 -6.32 -9.35 -17.91
C ALA A 90 -6.53 -8.02 -17.16
N GLU A 91 -7.77 -7.57 -17.00
CA GLU A 91 -8.13 -6.39 -16.20
C GLU A 91 -7.77 -6.54 -14.72
N THR A 92 -7.95 -7.73 -14.16
CA THR A 92 -7.62 -8.03 -12.77
C THR A 92 -6.11 -7.99 -12.54
N LEU A 93 -5.34 -8.58 -13.45
CA LEU A 93 -3.87 -8.53 -13.44
C LEU A 93 -3.37 -7.09 -13.54
N GLN A 94 -3.89 -6.33 -14.50
CA GLN A 94 -3.54 -4.92 -14.68
C GLN A 94 -3.87 -4.09 -13.43
N SER A 95 -5.02 -4.31 -12.80
CA SER A 95 -5.43 -3.59 -11.58
C SER A 95 -4.51 -3.91 -10.39
N VAL A 96 -4.08 -5.18 -10.27
CA VAL A 96 -3.14 -5.62 -9.23
C VAL A 96 -1.74 -5.04 -9.49
N ASP A 97 -1.29 -5.02 -10.73
CA ASP A 97 0.00 -4.45 -11.11
C ASP A 97 0.03 -2.93 -10.84
N SER A 98 -1.04 -2.21 -11.22
CA SER A 98 -1.20 -0.79 -10.89
C SER A 98 -1.17 -0.54 -9.38
N PHE A 99 -1.85 -1.38 -8.60
CA PHE A 99 -1.80 -1.30 -7.13
C PHE A 99 -0.38 -1.45 -6.58
N PHE A 100 0.40 -2.42 -7.07
CA PHE A 100 1.78 -2.60 -6.61
C PHE A 100 2.73 -1.49 -7.08
N GLN A 101 2.54 -0.97 -8.28
CA GLN A 101 3.28 0.21 -8.76
C GLN A 101 3.02 1.42 -7.86
N GLU A 102 1.75 1.68 -7.52
CA GLU A 102 1.36 2.79 -6.66
C GLU A 102 1.91 2.63 -5.23
N LYS A 103 1.83 1.42 -4.66
CA LYS A 103 2.47 1.09 -3.37
C LYS A 103 3.96 1.41 -3.39
N ASN A 104 4.67 1.00 -4.45
CA ASN A 104 6.12 1.20 -4.57
C ASN A 104 6.47 2.68 -4.74
N ARG A 105 5.67 3.43 -5.51
CA ARG A 105 5.80 4.89 -5.64
C ARG A 105 5.66 5.56 -4.27
N LEU A 106 4.61 5.22 -3.52
CA LEU A 106 4.34 5.79 -2.21
C LEU A 106 5.45 5.46 -1.21
N LEU A 107 5.91 4.20 -1.19
CA LEU A 107 7.03 3.77 -0.34
C LEU A 107 8.32 4.58 -0.62
N MET A 108 8.64 4.81 -1.89
CA MET A 108 9.82 5.58 -2.28
C MET A 108 9.71 7.05 -1.82
N ASN A 109 8.54 7.66 -1.99
CA ASN A 109 8.29 9.04 -1.57
C ASN A 109 8.37 9.22 -0.05
N ILE A 110 7.77 8.30 0.72
CA ILE A 110 7.81 8.37 2.19
C ILE A 110 9.26 8.21 2.69
N ARG A 111 10.04 7.30 2.11
CA ARG A 111 11.46 7.14 2.45
C ARG A 111 12.28 8.38 2.11
N ALA A 112 12.04 9.00 0.96
CA ALA A 112 12.73 10.21 0.55
C ALA A 112 12.42 11.38 1.50
N ALA A 113 11.15 11.56 1.90
CA ALA A 113 10.75 12.60 2.83
C ALA A 113 11.31 12.39 4.24
N ALA A 114 11.34 11.15 4.74
CA ALA A 114 11.95 10.85 6.03
C ALA A 114 13.45 11.21 6.07
N ASN A 115 14.18 10.90 4.99
CA ASN A 115 15.59 11.29 4.87
C ASN A 115 15.76 12.82 4.81
N ALA A 116 14.83 13.55 4.19
CA ALA A 116 14.87 15.01 4.15
C ALA A 116 14.64 15.65 5.52
N VAL A 117 13.87 14.99 6.40
CA VAL A 117 13.64 15.45 7.79
C VAL A 117 14.85 15.13 8.68
N SER A 118 15.51 13.98 8.52
CA SER A 118 16.72 13.62 9.29
C SER A 118 17.96 14.48 8.98
N LEU A 119 17.97 15.22 7.86
CA LEU A 119 19.08 16.09 7.45
C LEU A 119 18.91 17.55 7.89
N LYS A 120 17.77 17.91 8.48
CA LYS A 120 17.51 19.24 9.06
C LYS A 120 17.71 19.20 10.57
#